data_AF-A0A497HAI9-F1
#
_entry.id   AF-A0A497HAI9-F1
#
_cell.length_a   1.000
_cell.length_b   1.000
_cell.length_c   1.000
_cell.angle_alpha   90.00
_cell.angle_beta   90.00
_cell.angle_gamma   90.00
#
_symmetry.space_group_name_H-M   'P 1'
#
loop_
_entity.id
_entity.type
_entity.pdbx_description
1 polymer ?
#
loop_
_entity_poly.entity_id
_entity_poly.type
_entity_poly.pdbx_seq_one_letter_code
_entity_poly.pdbx_strand_id
1 'polypeptide(L)'
;MNSVIGVSMESNENTLADTIIKDNKLEGISIREDLNFSGFLPNIVVFNKIYNNTDGLYILQSSPYIAFNEVSSNNIGIYIKDSAWNTIEGNNISENHLGIYIEGKLDGNLVLQNNFINNDRHAMFSQSKKNVWLMNYWGRPYILPKIIVGHIGKLGLIPWIDVDPIPAAKPWLFSL
;
A
#
# COMPACT_ATOMS: atom_id res chain seq x y z
N MET A 1 -18.44 -19.45 5.49
CA MET A 1 -19.15 -18.21 5.08
C MET A 1 -18.07 -17.19 4.82
N ASN A 2 -17.81 -16.79 3.58
CA ASN A 2 -16.77 -15.79 3.32
C ASN A 2 -17.31 -14.43 3.77
N SER A 3 -16.66 -13.84 4.78
CA SER A 3 -16.90 -12.47 5.20
C SER A 3 -16.63 -11.52 4.04
N VAL A 4 -17.40 -10.43 3.98
CA VAL A 4 -17.22 -9.39 2.97
C VAL A 4 -15.90 -8.65 3.23
N ILE A 5 -15.59 -8.37 4.49
CA ILE A 5 -14.35 -7.75 4.97
C ILE A 5 -13.73 -8.65 6.06
N GLY A 6 -12.42 -8.81 6.07
CA GLY A 6 -11.71 -9.62 7.08
C GLY A 6 -11.61 -8.90 8.43
N VAL A 7 -10.89 -7.78 8.46
CA VAL A 7 -10.70 -6.93 9.65
C VAL A 7 -11.08 -5.48 9.30
N SER A 8 -11.85 -4.83 10.18
CA SER A 8 -12.16 -3.40 10.07
C SER A 8 -11.55 -2.65 11.26
N MET A 9 -10.72 -1.65 10.97
CA MET A 9 -10.13 -0.73 11.93
C MET A 9 -10.77 0.65 11.73
N GLU A 10 -11.73 0.97 12.58
CA GLU A 10 -12.59 2.17 12.48
C GLU A 10 -12.22 3.27 13.48
N SER A 11 -11.20 3.05 14.30
CA SER A 11 -10.64 4.06 15.21
C SER A 11 -9.12 4.16 15.01
N ASN A 12 -8.50 5.20 15.59
CA ASN A 12 -7.05 5.35 15.60
C ASN A 12 -6.40 4.55 16.75
N GLU A 13 -5.07 4.49 16.74
CA GLU A 13 -4.24 3.91 17.82
C GLU A 13 -4.39 2.38 18.02
N ASN A 14 -4.86 1.65 17.00
CA ASN A 14 -4.92 0.20 17.03
C ASN A 14 -3.65 -0.42 16.44
N THR A 15 -3.25 -1.58 16.97
CA THR A 15 -2.18 -2.40 16.39
C THR A 15 -2.74 -3.74 15.95
N LEU A 16 -2.52 -4.09 14.67
CA LEU A 16 -2.79 -5.40 14.12
C LEU A 16 -1.46 -6.05 13.72
N ALA A 17 -1.13 -7.14 14.39
CA ALA A 17 0.12 -7.86 14.16
C ALA A 17 -0.09 -9.37 14.04
N ASP A 18 0.85 -10.04 13.36
CA ASP A 18 0.99 -11.50 13.35
C ASP A 18 -0.27 -12.28 12.96
N THR A 19 -1.11 -11.68 12.11
CA THR A 19 -2.41 -12.25 11.74
C THR A 19 -2.41 -12.75 10.29
N ILE A 20 -3.16 -13.81 10.03
CA ILE A 20 -3.45 -14.31 8.68
C ILE A 20 -4.85 -13.83 8.26
N ILE A 21 -4.92 -13.00 7.23
CA ILE A 21 -6.15 -12.44 6.67
C ILE A 21 -6.30 -12.90 5.22
N LYS A 22 -7.33 -13.71 4.94
CA LYS A 22 -7.46 -14.32 3.62
C LYS A 22 -8.87 -14.65 3.19
N ASP A 23 -9.02 -14.86 1.87
CA ASP A 23 -10.22 -15.38 1.22
C ASP A 23 -11.47 -14.51 1.46
N ASN A 24 -11.28 -13.19 1.67
CA ASN A 24 -12.38 -12.23 1.84
C ASN A 24 -12.87 -11.71 0.48
N LYS A 25 -14.18 -11.49 0.37
CA LYS A 25 -14.78 -11.08 -0.91
C LYS A 25 -14.42 -9.67 -1.35
N LEU A 26 -14.19 -8.75 -0.41
CA LEU A 26 -13.75 -7.38 -0.68
C LEU A 26 -12.38 -7.15 -0.05
N GLU A 27 -12.35 -6.58 1.14
CA GLU A 27 -11.16 -6.06 1.80
C GLU A 27 -10.63 -7.10 2.79
N GLY A 28 -9.34 -7.40 2.74
CA GLY A 28 -8.68 -8.16 3.79
C GLY A 28 -8.69 -7.35 5.08
N ILE A 29 -8.04 -6.18 5.03
CA ILE A 29 -8.03 -5.19 6.11
C ILE A 29 -8.59 -3.87 5.57
N SER A 30 -9.59 -3.33 6.26
CA SER A 30 -10.14 -1.99 6.05
C SER A 30 -9.65 -1.06 7.16
N ILE A 31 -9.03 0.07 6.81
CA ILE A 31 -8.64 1.11 7.77
C ILE A 31 -9.32 2.41 7.36
N ARG A 32 -10.15 2.96 8.24
CA ARG A 32 -10.92 4.18 7.99
C ARG A 32 -10.77 5.13 9.16
N GLU A 33 -10.53 6.41 8.89
CA GLU A 33 -10.53 7.43 9.94
C GLU A 33 -11.93 7.62 10.51
N ASP A 34 -12.00 7.71 11.85
CA ASP A 34 -13.15 8.29 12.54
C ASP A 34 -12.93 9.79 12.68
N LEU A 35 -13.68 10.57 11.88
CA LEU A 35 -13.66 12.03 11.90
C LEU A 35 -14.06 12.64 13.26
N ASN A 36 -14.57 11.84 14.20
CA ASN A 36 -14.91 12.26 15.56
C ASN A 36 -13.78 12.01 16.57
N PHE A 37 -12.69 11.35 16.17
CA PHE A 37 -11.63 10.92 17.08
C PHE A 37 -10.40 11.81 16.96
N SER A 38 -10.01 12.44 18.08
CA SER A 38 -8.85 13.33 18.17
C SER A 38 -7.53 12.62 18.49
N GLY A 39 -7.48 11.29 18.32
CA GLY A 39 -6.27 10.50 18.58
C GLY A 39 -5.16 10.88 17.61
N PHE A 40 -3.97 11.19 18.14
CA PHE A 40 -2.83 11.66 17.35
C PHE A 40 -1.96 10.50 16.83
N LEU A 41 -2.15 9.28 17.33
CA LEU A 41 -1.31 8.14 16.95
C LEU A 41 -1.92 7.34 15.78
N PRO A 42 -1.08 6.89 14.83
CA PRO A 42 -1.55 6.13 13.68
C PRO A 42 -1.95 4.71 14.09
N ASN A 43 -2.81 4.08 13.28
CA ASN A 43 -2.96 2.62 13.30
C ASN A 43 -1.66 1.95 12.81
N ILE A 44 -1.29 0.83 13.43
CA ILE A 44 -0.09 0.07 13.10
C ILE A 44 -0.51 -1.29 12.54
N VAL A 45 -0.06 -1.63 11.34
CA VAL A 45 -0.31 -2.93 10.70
C VAL A 45 1.01 -3.57 10.32
N VAL A 46 1.42 -4.61 11.04
CA VAL A 46 2.75 -5.21 10.89
C VAL A 46 2.78 -6.73 10.93
N PHE A 47 3.72 -7.36 10.22
CA PHE A 47 3.94 -8.81 10.27
C PHE A 47 2.70 -9.68 9.92
N ASN A 48 1.73 -9.14 9.18
CA ASN A 48 0.55 -9.89 8.76
C ASN A 48 0.77 -10.61 7.43
N LYS A 49 0.01 -11.68 7.20
CA LYS A 49 -0.10 -12.37 5.91
C LYS A 49 -1.47 -12.14 5.31
N ILE A 50 -1.53 -11.45 4.18
CA ILE A 50 -2.76 -10.90 3.61
C ILE A 50 -2.89 -11.36 2.17
N TYR A 51 -3.78 -12.32 1.90
CA TYR A 51 -3.85 -12.94 0.58
C TYR A 51 -5.23 -13.42 0.13
N ASN A 52 -5.43 -13.55 -1.19
CA ASN A 52 -6.69 -13.98 -1.81
C ASN A 52 -7.90 -13.08 -1.44
N ASN A 53 -7.69 -11.77 -1.37
CA ASN A 53 -8.77 -10.79 -1.20
C ASN A 53 -8.93 -9.96 -2.48
N THR A 54 -10.02 -9.20 -2.62
CA THR A 54 -10.10 -8.21 -3.71
C THR A 54 -9.08 -7.11 -3.45
N ASP A 55 -9.17 -6.46 -2.29
CA ASP A 55 -8.15 -5.52 -1.82
C ASP A 55 -7.49 -6.12 -0.57
N GLY A 56 -6.16 -6.26 -0.57
CA GLY A 56 -5.43 -6.80 0.57
C GLY A 56 -5.56 -5.87 1.79
N LEU A 57 -5.07 -4.64 1.63
CA LEU A 57 -5.35 -3.52 2.53
C LEU A 57 -6.05 -2.40 1.78
N TYR A 58 -7.14 -1.90 2.34
CA TYR A 58 -7.85 -0.71 1.88
C TYR A 58 -7.79 0.38 2.95
N ILE A 59 -7.20 1.53 2.60
CA ILE A 59 -7.01 2.68 3.49
C ILE A 59 -7.84 3.83 2.96
N LEU A 60 -8.76 4.35 3.76
CA LEU A 60 -9.59 5.48 3.41
C LEU A 60 -9.47 6.59 4.44
N GLN A 61 -9.05 7.77 3.99
CA GLN A 61 -8.91 8.97 4.82
C GLN A 61 -8.08 8.76 6.09
N SER A 62 -7.10 7.85 6.08
CA SER A 62 -6.31 7.52 7.27
C SER A 62 -4.81 7.64 6.99
N SER A 63 -3.99 7.56 8.04
CA SER A 63 -2.52 7.65 7.94
C SER A 63 -1.82 6.54 8.73
N PRO A 64 -2.15 5.24 8.54
CA PRO A 64 -1.48 4.14 9.21
C PRO A 64 0.03 4.02 8.90
N TYR A 65 0.73 3.36 9.81
CA TYR A 65 2.05 2.78 9.60
C TYR A 65 1.89 1.31 9.20
N ILE A 66 2.32 0.96 7.98
CA ILE A 66 2.17 -0.38 7.40
C ILE A 66 3.55 -0.94 7.10
N ALA A 67 3.99 -1.93 7.87
CA ALA A 67 5.34 -2.45 7.69
C ALA A 67 5.49 -3.95 7.83
N PHE A 68 6.46 -4.53 7.12
CA PHE A 68 6.83 -5.95 7.27
C PHE A 68 5.68 -6.95 7.04
N ASN A 69 4.67 -6.59 6.25
CA ASN A 69 3.57 -7.49 5.89
C ASN A 69 3.91 -8.28 4.62
N GLU A 70 3.34 -9.47 4.51
CA GLU A 70 3.30 -10.28 3.29
C GLU A 70 1.92 -10.08 2.63
N VAL A 71 1.88 -9.36 1.52
CA VAL A 71 0.64 -8.99 0.81
C VAL A 71 0.65 -9.62 -0.58
N SER A 72 -0.13 -10.68 -0.78
CA SER A 72 -0.03 -11.48 -2.01
C SER A 72 -1.32 -12.02 -2.60
N SER A 73 -1.34 -12.29 -3.90
CA SER A 73 -2.50 -12.89 -4.57
C SER A 73 -3.83 -12.12 -4.37
N ASN A 74 -3.78 -10.80 -4.24
CA ASN A 74 -4.96 -9.93 -4.21
C ASN A 74 -5.17 -9.25 -5.58
N ASN A 75 -6.37 -8.75 -5.86
CA ASN A 75 -6.56 -7.91 -7.04
C ASN A 75 -5.83 -6.57 -6.90
N ILE A 76 -5.93 -5.90 -5.74
CA ILE A 76 -5.03 -4.82 -5.34
C ILE A 76 -4.38 -5.21 -4.02
N GLY A 77 -3.05 -5.15 -3.93
CA GLY A 77 -2.32 -5.45 -2.70
C GLY A 77 -2.61 -4.41 -1.61
N ILE A 78 -2.22 -3.16 -1.85
CA ILE A 78 -2.48 -2.03 -0.96
C ILE A 78 -3.15 -0.91 -1.75
N TYR A 79 -4.37 -0.54 -1.37
CA TYR A 79 -5.12 0.55 -1.96
C TYR A 79 -5.25 1.69 -0.95
N ILE A 80 -4.64 2.81 -1.27
CA ILE A 80 -4.71 4.06 -0.52
C ILE A 80 -5.66 5.00 -1.24
N LYS A 81 -6.73 5.41 -0.56
CA LYS A 81 -7.73 6.32 -1.10
C LYS A 81 -7.91 7.55 -0.22
N ASP A 82 -7.83 8.73 -0.84
CA ASP A 82 -8.04 10.04 -0.22
C ASP A 82 -7.31 10.16 1.13
N SER A 83 -6.06 9.70 1.16
CA SER A 83 -5.23 9.59 2.37
C SER A 83 -3.86 10.24 2.16
N ALA A 84 -3.33 10.86 3.22
CA ALA A 84 -2.03 11.55 3.22
C ALA A 84 -1.08 10.89 4.23
N TRP A 85 0.23 11.15 4.09
CA TRP A 85 1.23 10.85 5.13
C TRP A 85 1.30 9.38 5.60
N ASN A 86 0.87 8.43 4.75
CA ASN A 86 1.01 7.01 5.02
C ASN A 86 2.47 6.60 4.92
N THR A 87 2.92 5.73 5.82
CA THR A 87 4.24 5.09 5.70
C THR A 87 4.07 3.62 5.40
N ILE A 88 4.56 3.19 4.24
CA ILE A 88 4.52 1.81 3.77
C ILE A 88 5.97 1.35 3.63
N GLU A 89 6.43 0.53 4.56
CA GLU A 89 7.84 0.21 4.70
C GLU A 89 8.11 -1.28 4.80
N GLY A 90 9.09 -1.79 4.05
CA GLY A 90 9.57 -3.15 4.29
C GLY A 90 8.55 -4.26 4.04
N ASN A 91 7.50 -4.03 3.25
CA ASN A 91 6.49 -5.03 2.94
C ASN A 91 6.94 -5.91 1.76
N ASN A 92 6.54 -7.18 1.76
CA ASN A 92 6.64 -8.07 0.62
C ASN A 92 5.31 -8.11 -0.15
N ILE A 93 5.23 -7.36 -1.24
CA ILE A 93 4.03 -7.17 -2.05
C ILE A 93 4.21 -7.98 -3.32
N SER A 94 3.51 -9.11 -3.44
CA SER A 94 3.80 -10.08 -4.49
C SER A 94 2.58 -10.73 -5.13
N GLU A 95 2.66 -11.07 -6.42
CA GLU A 95 1.60 -11.84 -7.10
C GLU A 95 0.20 -11.18 -7.05
N ASN A 96 0.14 -9.85 -6.88
CA ASN A 96 -1.12 -9.11 -6.98
C ASN A 96 -1.31 -8.59 -8.42
N HIS A 97 -2.56 -8.41 -8.86
CA HIS A 97 -2.80 -7.77 -10.17
C HIS A 97 -2.32 -6.31 -10.16
N LEU A 98 -2.51 -5.58 -9.05
CA LEU A 98 -1.87 -4.30 -8.78
C LEU A 98 -1.23 -4.30 -7.38
N GLY A 99 0.07 -4.04 -7.27
CA GLY A 99 0.78 -4.04 -5.99
C GLY A 99 0.31 -2.92 -5.06
N ILE A 100 0.60 -1.66 -5.41
CA ILE A 100 0.09 -0.47 -4.69
C ILE A 100 -0.68 0.44 -5.64
N TYR A 101 -1.86 0.89 -5.20
CA TYR A 101 -2.61 1.98 -5.82
C TYR A 101 -2.77 3.14 -4.84
N ILE A 102 -2.34 4.34 -5.22
CA ILE A 102 -2.60 5.57 -4.47
C ILE A 102 -3.58 6.45 -5.26
N GLU A 103 -4.79 6.62 -4.76
CA GLU A 103 -5.83 7.45 -5.35
C GLU A 103 -6.19 8.61 -4.43
N GLY A 104 -6.36 9.79 -5.02
CA GLY A 104 -6.87 10.97 -4.32
C GLY A 104 -5.90 12.13 -4.39
N LYS A 105 -6.35 13.31 -3.95
CA LYS A 105 -5.56 14.55 -4.06
C LYS A 105 -4.61 14.77 -2.89
N LEU A 106 -4.60 13.85 -1.95
CA LEU A 106 -3.75 13.88 -0.78
C LEU A 106 -2.36 13.32 -1.11
N ASP A 107 -1.36 13.90 -0.46
CA ASP A 107 0.05 13.80 -0.83
C ASP A 107 0.89 13.38 0.41
N GLY A 108 2.18 13.12 0.21
CA GLY A 108 3.12 12.86 1.31
C GLY A 108 3.18 11.40 1.75
N ASN A 109 2.63 10.47 0.96
CA ASN A 109 2.79 9.04 1.21
C ASN A 109 4.24 8.61 0.95
N LEU A 110 4.82 7.88 1.89
CA LEU A 110 6.17 7.34 1.81
C LEU A 110 6.11 5.83 1.55
N VAL A 111 6.67 5.40 0.43
CA VAL A 111 6.82 3.99 0.04
C VAL A 111 8.30 3.65 0.01
N LEU A 112 8.77 3.00 1.07
CA LEU A 112 10.18 2.83 1.38
C LEU A 112 10.56 1.35 1.50
N GLN A 113 11.63 0.93 0.84
CA GLN A 113 12.23 -0.40 1.07
C GLN A 113 11.26 -1.58 0.94
N ASN A 114 10.22 -1.48 0.11
CA ASN A 114 9.32 -2.61 -0.14
C ASN A 114 9.85 -3.51 -1.25
N ASN A 115 9.44 -4.78 -1.22
CA ASN A 115 9.67 -5.74 -2.27
C ASN A 115 8.43 -5.88 -3.14
N PHE A 116 8.47 -5.41 -4.39
CA PHE A 116 7.45 -5.66 -5.39
C PHE A 116 7.88 -6.83 -6.27
N ILE A 117 7.22 -7.98 -6.18
CA ILE A 117 7.66 -9.21 -6.87
C ILE A 117 6.49 -9.81 -7.65
N ASN A 118 6.64 -10.07 -8.94
CA ASN A 118 5.62 -10.78 -9.76
C ASN A 118 4.19 -10.20 -9.68
N ASN A 119 4.04 -8.89 -9.43
CA ASN A 119 2.73 -8.24 -9.60
C ASN A 119 2.55 -7.87 -11.07
N ASP A 120 1.33 -7.98 -11.62
CA ASP A 120 1.09 -7.62 -13.03
C ASP A 120 1.42 -6.14 -13.28
N ARG A 121 1.06 -5.28 -12.31
CA ARG A 121 1.56 -3.91 -12.19
C ARG A 121 2.05 -3.65 -10.77
N HIS A 122 3.30 -3.26 -10.60
CA HIS A 122 3.85 -3.01 -9.26
C HIS A 122 3.20 -1.83 -8.54
N ALA A 123 3.06 -0.69 -9.22
CA ALA A 123 2.49 0.51 -8.61
C ALA A 123 1.85 1.44 -9.63
N MET A 124 0.87 2.21 -9.17
CA MET A 124 0.36 3.39 -9.85
C MET A 124 -0.27 4.37 -8.87
N PHE A 125 -0.54 5.58 -9.36
CA PHE A 125 -1.28 6.56 -8.59
C PHE A 125 -2.21 7.39 -9.49
N SER A 126 -3.21 8.01 -8.88
CA SER A 126 -4.12 8.93 -9.55
C SER A 126 -4.47 10.13 -8.66
N GLN A 127 -4.50 11.32 -9.25
CA GLN A 127 -4.72 12.63 -8.62
C GLN A 127 -3.65 13.08 -7.60
N SER A 128 -2.92 12.15 -7.00
CA SER A 128 -1.80 12.42 -6.10
C SER A 128 -0.58 12.88 -6.90
N LYS A 129 0.22 13.78 -6.33
CA LYS A 129 1.31 14.47 -7.03
C LYS A 129 2.64 14.42 -6.32
N LYS A 130 2.66 14.06 -5.04
CA LYS A 130 3.87 14.12 -4.19
C LYS A 130 3.98 12.88 -3.32
N ASN A 131 4.05 11.70 -3.92
CA ASN A 131 4.45 10.50 -3.19
C ASN A 131 5.95 10.32 -3.27
N VAL A 132 6.55 9.81 -2.21
CA VAL A 132 7.98 9.54 -2.13
C VAL A 132 8.18 8.03 -2.25
N TRP A 133 8.89 7.62 -3.29
CA TRP A 133 9.27 6.23 -3.51
C TRP A 133 10.78 6.15 -3.34
N LEU A 134 11.26 5.27 -2.47
CA LEU A 134 12.68 5.20 -2.20
C LEU A 134 13.12 3.77 -1.93
N MET A 135 14.19 3.34 -2.59
CA MET A 135 14.88 2.08 -2.29
C MET A 135 13.95 0.86 -2.35
N ASN A 136 12.89 0.88 -3.15
CA ASN A 136 12.05 -0.29 -3.34
C ASN A 136 12.72 -1.24 -4.33
N TYR A 137 12.52 -2.55 -4.14
CA TYR A 137 12.89 -3.56 -5.13
C TYR A 137 11.72 -3.79 -6.09
N TRP A 138 11.96 -3.64 -7.39
CA TRP A 138 10.91 -3.61 -8.41
C TRP A 138 10.91 -4.87 -9.29
N GLY A 139 11.00 -6.04 -8.66
CA GLY A 139 10.98 -7.37 -9.29
C GLY A 139 12.27 -7.75 -10.01
N ARG A 140 13.12 -6.77 -10.30
CA ARG A 140 14.43 -6.90 -10.95
C ARG A 140 15.35 -5.74 -10.54
N PRO A 141 16.68 -5.88 -10.68
CA PRO A 141 17.60 -4.77 -10.51
C PRO A 141 17.39 -3.67 -11.55
N TYR A 142 17.53 -2.42 -11.14
CA TYR A 142 17.53 -1.24 -12.02
C TYR A 142 18.88 -0.53 -11.94
N ILE A 143 19.36 -0.04 -13.08
CA ILE A 143 20.55 0.83 -13.18
C ILE A 143 20.14 2.31 -13.22
N LEU A 144 18.91 2.59 -13.65
CA LEU A 144 18.32 3.92 -13.74
C LEU A 144 17.22 4.10 -12.68
N PRO A 145 16.84 5.35 -12.35
CA PRO A 145 15.64 5.61 -11.56
C PRO A 145 14.42 4.85 -12.11
N LYS A 146 13.60 4.29 -11.22
CA LYS A 146 12.35 3.66 -11.60
C LYS A 146 11.28 4.74 -11.75
N ILE A 147 10.70 4.85 -12.94
CA ILE A 147 9.52 5.70 -13.19
C ILE A 147 8.27 4.96 -12.72
N ILE A 148 7.44 5.62 -11.94
CA ILE A 148 6.09 5.20 -11.55
C ILE A 148 5.11 6.09 -12.30
N VAL A 149 4.26 5.50 -13.12
CA VAL A 149 3.32 6.24 -13.97
C VAL A 149 1.96 6.31 -13.27
N GLY A 150 1.44 7.53 -13.18
CA GLY A 150 0.10 7.85 -12.71
C GLY A 150 -0.61 8.85 -13.61
N HIS A 151 -1.70 9.42 -13.12
CA HIS A 151 -2.53 10.35 -13.89
C HIS A 151 -3.18 11.38 -12.98
N ILE A 152 -3.35 12.62 -13.45
CA ILE A 152 -3.98 13.71 -12.69
C ILE A 152 -5.07 14.41 -13.52
N GLY A 153 -5.79 15.34 -12.88
CA GLY A 153 -6.76 16.22 -13.52
C GLY A 153 -8.18 15.65 -13.50
N LYS A 154 -9.17 16.50 -13.83
CA LYS A 154 -10.61 16.25 -13.59
C LYS A 154 -11.16 14.96 -14.23
N LEU A 155 -10.51 14.43 -15.27
CA LEU A 155 -10.88 13.18 -15.96
C LEU A 155 -9.77 12.11 -15.89
N GLY A 156 -8.69 12.34 -15.14
CA GLY A 156 -7.54 11.44 -15.10
C GLY A 156 -6.78 11.30 -16.43
N LEU A 157 -6.94 12.26 -17.34
CA LEU A 157 -6.39 12.20 -18.69
C LEU A 157 -4.99 12.81 -18.83
N ILE A 158 -4.45 13.42 -17.78
CA ILE A 158 -3.12 14.03 -17.80
C ILE A 158 -2.14 13.03 -17.19
N PRO A 159 -1.23 12.41 -17.96
CA PRO A 159 -0.20 11.56 -17.39
C PRO A 159 0.64 12.33 -16.37
N TRP A 160 1.00 11.67 -15.28
CA TRP A 160 1.91 12.18 -14.26
C TRP A 160 2.92 11.11 -13.88
N ILE A 161 4.03 11.52 -13.30
CA ILE A 161 5.10 10.60 -12.92
C ILE A 161 5.60 10.90 -11.52
N ASP A 162 5.82 9.81 -10.78
CA ASP A 162 6.70 9.78 -9.63
C ASP A 162 7.95 8.97 -10.00
N VAL A 163 9.01 9.10 -9.21
CA VAL A 163 10.28 8.41 -9.46
C VAL A 163 10.81 7.84 -8.16
N ASP A 164 11.24 6.58 -8.19
CA ASP A 164 12.16 6.03 -7.19
C ASP A 164 13.59 6.25 -7.71
N PRO A 165 14.35 7.20 -7.14
CA PRO A 165 15.62 7.63 -7.69
C PRO A 165 16.74 6.60 -7.49
N ILE A 166 16.61 5.74 -6.47
CA ILE A 166 17.62 4.75 -6.10
C ILE A 166 16.98 3.39 -5.81
N PRO A 167 16.44 2.70 -6.83
CA PRO A 167 15.85 1.37 -6.66
C PRO A 167 16.81 0.38 -5.99
N ALA A 168 16.29 -0.51 -5.15
CA ALA A 168 17.10 -1.57 -4.57
C ALA A 168 17.54 -2.57 -5.67
N ALA A 169 18.81 -2.99 -5.62
CA ALA A 169 19.37 -3.95 -6.57
C ALA A 169 18.94 -5.40 -6.30
N LYS A 170 18.53 -5.71 -5.07
CA LYS A 170 18.10 -7.03 -4.61
C LYS A 170 16.88 -6.88 -3.70
N PRO A 171 16.05 -7.93 -3.56
CA PRO A 171 15.00 -7.94 -2.55
C PRO A 171 15.58 -7.71 -1.16
N TRP A 172 14.86 -6.95 -0.35
CA TRP A 172 15.09 -6.82 1.07
C TRP A 172 14.80 -8.15 1.78
N LEU A 173 15.62 -8.50 2.76
CA LEU A 173 15.41 -9.65 3.63
C LEU A 173 15.01 -9.12 5.00
N PHE A 174 13.77 -9.36 5.39
CA PHE A 174 13.27 -9.02 6.72
C PHE A 174 13.40 -10.27 7.59
N SER A 175 14.29 -10.24 8.57
CA SER A 175 14.34 -11.27 9.61
C SER A 175 13.18 -11.03 10.58
N LEU A 176 12.33 -12.05 10.74
CA LEU A 176 11.32 -12.14 11.81
C LEU A 176 12.01 -12.32 13.17
#